data_AF-A0A2T5LJ15-F1
#
_entry.id   AF-A0A2T5LJ15-F1
#
_cell.length_a   1.000
_cell.length_b   1.000
_cell.length_c   1.000
_cell.angle_alpha   90.00
_cell.angle_beta   90.00
_cell.angle_gamma   90.00
#
_symmetry.space_group_name_H-M   'P 1'
#
loop_
_entity.id
_entity.type
_entity.pdbx_description
1 polymer ?
#
loop_
_entity_poly.entity_id
_entity_poly.type
_entity_poly.pdbx_seq_one_letter_code
_entity_poly.pdbx_strand_id
1 'polypeptide(L)'
;MALPWFLELLELPPHADERAVRRAYAVRVKIIDPATDPAAFARLREAYEAARAWVAEDDHDVAVELSPSAVEPTVETDAVEAEAAGDSTAAPAVVAVNPQEEALRLIDWLATRIAYGETSEIQRELEACTARLRLQYIDAPGIFEEVLIDRLARGLLRKRAYVFDLATQHFHWQEIGHLAALGPRGMWIEAVESQRMVWNGIAPIFRANRLSLIEGAEASKGALPEQIVRRWSEVRDDFRRFPSYLGLYLEPTRQQEWASRYDALPAPERQAIEAHPKQRRQGFFSLEWTPRVRGFLVVTITGLVVYLAVSTAELPQTAPTASRTHATSSAVVRAASDLDVTISESPAPGHDKRWIVVTLANRGPVTLYLDKALTPPMTPGTHLARPLFNIFDPHGVSVAFAHRAIPDPPRDPTTAFVRLEPGQTLSKSFDLDFDYKLIPGVTYRISYRQPVTRTILDKGTYVDSNVLTAKAAAHHADRALPPR
;
A
#
# COMPACT_ATOMS: atom_id res chain seq x y z
N MET A 1 17.45 47.77 25.67
CA MET A 1 16.78 46.47 25.87
C MET A 1 17.65 45.43 25.17
N ALA A 2 17.91 44.28 25.79
CA ALA A 2 18.62 43.20 25.10
C ALA A 2 17.75 42.71 23.94
N LEU A 3 18.33 42.53 22.74
CA LEU A 3 17.62 41.95 21.62
C LEU A 3 17.30 40.48 21.94
N PRO A 4 16.10 39.98 21.61
CA PRO A 4 15.79 38.56 21.71
C PRO A 4 16.81 37.74 20.93
N TRP A 5 17.25 36.62 21.51
CA TRP A 5 18.31 35.77 20.95
C TRP A 5 18.03 35.31 19.50
N PHE A 6 16.76 35.18 19.13
CA PHE A 6 16.34 34.78 17.78
C PHE A 6 16.43 35.91 16.75
N LEU A 7 16.27 37.18 17.14
CA LEU A 7 16.50 38.33 16.27
C LEU A 7 17.98 38.57 16.07
N GLU A 8 18.79 38.40 17.12
CA GLU A 8 20.25 38.39 17.01
C GLU A 8 20.72 37.27 16.10
N LEU A 9 20.19 36.06 16.30
CA LEU A 9 20.53 34.94 15.44
C LEU A 9 20.13 35.27 14.01
N LEU A 10 18.95 35.83 13.70
CA LEU A 10 18.56 36.16 12.32
C LEU A 10 19.15 37.47 11.77
N GLU A 11 19.97 38.20 12.55
CA GLU A 11 20.50 39.54 12.21
C GLU A 11 19.40 40.55 11.86
N LEU A 12 18.30 40.52 12.61
CA LEU A 12 17.13 41.36 12.36
C LEU A 12 17.06 42.54 13.34
N PRO A 13 16.65 43.73 12.87
CA PRO A 13 16.35 44.85 13.76
C PRO A 13 15.11 44.56 14.64
N PRO A 14 14.96 45.25 15.78
CA PRO A 14 13.87 45.02 16.74
C PRO A 14 12.48 45.49 16.25
N HIS A 15 12.35 45.90 14.99
CA HIS A 15 11.09 46.30 14.35
C HIS A 15 10.94 45.60 13.00
N ALA A 16 11.52 44.40 12.86
CA ALA A 16 11.45 43.61 11.65
C ALA A 16 10.02 43.11 11.41
N ASP A 17 9.46 43.41 10.24
CA ASP A 17 8.17 42.88 9.82
C ASP A 17 8.27 41.39 9.44
N GLU A 18 7.11 40.72 9.30
CA GLU A 18 7.07 39.30 8.96
C GLU A 18 7.82 39.00 7.64
N ARG A 19 7.83 39.96 6.70
CA ARG A 19 8.56 39.85 5.43
C ARG A 19 10.08 39.88 5.63
N ALA A 20 10.60 40.70 6.54
CA ALA A 20 12.01 40.74 6.90
C ALA A 20 12.44 39.44 7.57
N VAL A 21 11.65 38.92 8.51
CA VAL A 21 11.90 37.62 9.17
C VAL A 21 12.04 36.49 8.13
N ARG A 22 11.11 36.41 7.18
CA ARG A 22 11.15 35.39 6.11
C ARG A 22 12.36 35.56 5.18
N ARG A 23 12.72 36.79 4.82
CA ARG A 23 13.90 37.05 3.97
C ARG A 23 15.20 36.65 4.66
N ALA A 24 15.36 37.00 5.94
CA ALA A 24 16.55 36.65 6.72
C ALA A 24 16.71 35.13 6.85
N TYR A 25 15.61 34.41 7.12
CA TYR A 25 15.61 32.95 7.16
C TYR A 25 16.04 32.35 5.82
N ALA A 26 15.47 32.81 4.70
CA ALA A 26 15.82 32.30 3.37
C ALA A 26 17.28 32.55 2.99
N VAL A 27 17.86 33.69 3.38
CA VAL A 27 19.29 33.98 3.18
C VAL A 27 20.15 33.01 4.00
N ARG A 28 19.81 32.78 5.27
CA ARG A 28 20.57 31.90 6.17
C ARG A 28 20.46 30.42 5.80
N VAL A 29 19.30 29.94 5.35
CA VAL A 29 19.11 28.57 4.87
C VAL A 29 19.99 28.26 3.66
N LYS A 30 20.28 29.25 2.80
CA LYS A 30 21.19 29.04 1.65
C LYS A 30 22.65 28.86 2.05
N ILE A 31 23.01 29.30 3.26
CA ILE A 31 24.38 29.24 3.78
C ILE A 31 24.60 27.91 4.53
N ILE A 32 23.54 27.37 5.15
CA ILE A 32 23.60 26.11 5.91
C ILE A 32 23.15 24.96 5.03
N ASP A 33 24.07 24.01 4.78
CA ASP A 33 23.73 22.72 4.17
C ASP A 33 23.18 21.76 5.24
N PRO A 34 21.90 21.34 5.16
CA PRO A 34 21.29 20.44 6.15
C PRO A 34 21.95 19.07 6.25
N ALA A 35 22.62 18.61 5.18
CA ALA A 35 23.32 17.33 5.18
C ALA A 35 24.63 17.38 5.98
N THR A 36 25.24 18.56 6.08
CA THR A 36 26.56 18.75 6.69
C THR A 36 26.46 19.25 8.13
N ASP A 37 25.44 20.05 8.47
CA ASP A 37 25.20 20.52 9.84
C ASP A 37 23.69 20.56 10.22
N PRO A 38 23.12 19.42 10.64
CA PRO A 38 21.72 19.34 11.02
C PRO A 38 21.40 20.14 12.30
N ALA A 39 22.37 20.33 13.20
CA ALA A 39 22.17 21.06 14.45
C ALA A 39 22.10 22.57 14.23
N ALA A 40 22.87 23.12 13.28
CA ALA A 40 22.73 24.51 12.86
C ALA A 40 21.39 24.78 12.17
N PHE A 41 20.91 23.84 11.34
CA PHE A 41 19.62 23.97 10.68
C PHE A 41 18.45 23.95 11.68
N ALA A 42 18.49 23.06 12.68
CA ALA A 42 17.49 23.00 13.74
C ALA A 42 17.41 24.31 14.54
N ARG A 43 18.57 24.85 14.96
CA ARG A 43 18.63 26.14 15.68
C ARG A 43 18.15 27.32 14.84
N LEU A 44 18.45 27.34 13.54
CA LEU A 44 17.94 28.37 12.64
C LEU A 44 16.41 28.30 12.53
N ARG A 45 15.84 27.09 12.49
CA ARG A 45 14.40 26.90 12.42
C ARG A 45 13.70 27.33 13.71
N GLU A 46 14.25 26.98 14.87
CA GLU A 46 13.75 27.41 16.17
C GLU A 46 13.74 28.95 16.29
N ALA A 47 14.81 29.63 15.85
CA ALA A 47 14.87 31.08 15.84
C ALA A 47 13.83 31.71 14.87
N TYR A 48 13.59 31.10 13.72
CA TYR A 48 12.56 31.56 12.79
C TYR A 48 11.15 31.43 13.37
N GLU A 49 10.84 30.32 14.03
CA GLU A 49 9.54 30.10 14.67
C GLU A 49 9.33 31.08 15.84
N ALA A 50 10.34 31.29 16.68
CA ALA A 50 10.30 32.29 17.74
C ALA A 50 10.13 33.72 17.20
N ALA A 51 10.82 34.07 16.11
CA ALA A 51 10.68 35.37 15.46
C ALA A 51 9.28 35.59 14.86
N ARG A 52 8.68 34.56 14.26
CA ARG A 52 7.30 34.63 13.75
C ARG A 52 6.27 34.80 14.86
N ALA A 53 6.42 34.07 15.96
CA ALA A 53 5.52 34.21 17.10
C ALA A 53 5.59 35.62 17.69
N TRP A 54 6.81 36.16 17.82
CA TRP A 54 7.05 37.50 18.34
C TRP A 54 6.42 38.61 17.47
N VAL A 55 6.57 38.54 16.13
CA VAL A 55 5.93 39.51 15.22
C VAL A 55 4.40 39.41 15.27
N ALA A 56 3.86 38.20 15.45
CA ALA A 56 2.41 38.00 15.55
C ALA A 56 1.82 38.56 16.86
N GLU A 57 2.59 38.61 17.94
CA GLU A 57 2.21 39.26 19.20
C GLU A 57 2.27 40.79 19.09
N ASP A 58 3.31 41.34 18.43
CA ASP A 58 3.49 42.80 18.25
C ASP A 58 2.40 43.40 17.34
N ASP A 59 1.95 42.69 16.30
CA ASP A 59 0.81 43.08 15.46
C ASP A 59 -0.54 43.03 16.23
N HIS A 60 -0.63 42.30 17.35
CA HIS A 60 -1.85 42.19 18.16
C HIS A 60 -1.99 43.32 19.19
N ASP A 61 -0.89 43.88 19.68
CA ASP A 61 -0.91 44.99 20.65
C ASP A 61 -1.25 46.35 20.02
N VAL A 62 -1.16 46.49 18.69
CA VAL A 62 -1.53 47.73 17.97
C VAL A 62 -3.02 47.75 17.56
N ALA A 63 -3.74 46.62 17.65
CA ALA A 63 -5.10 46.48 17.13
C ALA A 63 -6.24 46.54 18.19
N VAL A 64 -5.94 46.77 19.47
CA VAL A 64 -6.96 46.76 20.56
C VAL A 64 -7.21 48.13 21.22
N GLU A 65 -6.49 49.18 20.85
CA GLU A 65 -6.87 50.56 21.22
C GLU A 65 -7.17 51.38 19.96
N LEU A 66 -8.43 51.35 19.54
CA LEU A 66 -9.23 52.49 19.06
C LEU A 66 -10.55 51.94 18.52
N SER A 67 -11.56 51.84 19.39
CA SER A 67 -12.95 51.86 18.95
C SER A 67 -13.35 53.31 18.65
N PRO A 68 -13.72 53.69 17.41
CA PRO A 68 -14.49 54.89 17.19
C PRO A 68 -15.97 54.51 17.10
N SER A 69 -16.71 54.93 18.12
CA SER A 69 -18.16 55.09 18.04
C SER A 69 -18.48 56.21 17.04
N ALA A 70 -19.49 55.96 16.22
CA ALA A 70 -20.11 56.80 15.19
C ALA A 70 -20.09 58.33 15.41
N VAL A 71 -19.91 59.11 14.34
CA VAL A 71 -20.94 59.90 13.59
C VAL A 71 -20.23 60.71 12.47
N GLU A 72 -20.85 60.75 11.28
CA GLU A 72 -20.47 61.48 10.05
C GLU A 72 -20.57 63.04 10.17
N PRO A 73 -20.58 63.84 9.07
CA PRO A 73 -19.48 64.20 8.16
C PRO A 73 -19.29 65.74 8.07
N THR A 74 -18.16 66.25 7.59
CA THR A 74 -18.11 67.63 7.04
C THR A 74 -17.06 67.76 5.93
N VAL A 75 -17.51 68.37 4.84
CA VAL A 75 -16.84 68.67 3.57
C VAL A 75 -15.96 69.92 3.72
N GLU A 76 -14.77 69.92 3.11
CA GLU A 76 -14.04 71.07 2.53
C GLU A 76 -12.63 70.55 2.12
N THR A 77 -12.42 70.11 0.87
CA THR A 77 -12.02 70.90 -0.30
C THR A 77 -10.89 71.90 -0.03
N ASP A 78 -9.64 71.50 -0.28
CA ASP A 78 -8.74 72.37 -1.03
C ASP A 78 -7.67 71.58 -1.79
N ALA A 79 -7.42 72.03 -3.00
CA ALA A 79 -6.59 71.39 -4.02
C ALA A 79 -5.17 71.95 -3.99
N VAL A 80 -4.15 71.10 -4.12
CA VAL A 80 -2.97 71.45 -4.93
C VAL A 80 -2.51 70.21 -5.70
N GLU A 81 -2.69 70.33 -7.00
CA GLU A 81 -2.19 69.55 -8.10
C GLU A 81 -0.65 69.68 -8.21
N ALA A 82 0.04 68.55 -8.29
CA ALA A 82 1.36 68.47 -8.92
C ALA A 82 1.52 67.09 -9.55
N GLU A 83 1.21 67.02 -10.85
CA GLU A 83 1.53 65.93 -11.73
C GLU A 83 3.03 65.60 -11.70
N ALA A 84 3.35 64.32 -11.49
CA ALA A 84 4.55 63.73 -12.05
C ALA A 84 4.14 62.42 -12.74
N ALA A 85 4.17 62.48 -14.07
CA ALA A 85 3.92 61.36 -14.96
C ALA A 85 4.72 60.12 -14.57
N GLY A 86 4.01 59.01 -14.39
CA GLY A 86 4.57 57.69 -14.16
C GLY A 86 3.56 56.66 -14.58
N ASP A 87 3.60 56.32 -15.87
CA ASP A 87 2.91 55.22 -16.51
C ASP A 87 2.94 53.95 -15.62
N SER A 88 1.78 53.57 -15.09
CA SER A 88 1.55 52.25 -14.53
C SER A 88 0.11 51.87 -14.84
N THR A 89 -0.04 51.27 -16.02
CA THR A 89 -1.04 50.23 -16.28
C THR A 89 -1.38 49.51 -14.99
N ALA A 90 -2.61 49.73 -14.51
CA ALA A 90 -3.20 48.99 -13.41
C ALA A 90 -3.18 47.50 -13.76
N ALA A 91 -2.14 46.81 -13.31
CA ALA A 91 -2.13 45.36 -13.25
C ALA A 91 -3.28 44.96 -12.30
N PRO A 92 -4.11 43.97 -12.67
CA PRO A 92 -5.19 43.53 -11.80
C PRO A 92 -4.57 43.08 -10.49
N ALA A 93 -5.10 43.59 -9.36
CA ALA A 93 -4.74 43.14 -8.04
C ALA A 93 -4.94 41.61 -7.99
N VAL A 94 -3.85 40.85 -8.10
CA VAL A 94 -3.84 39.42 -7.88
C VAL A 94 -4.20 39.25 -6.42
N VAL A 95 -5.46 38.92 -6.14
CA VAL A 95 -5.93 38.52 -4.82
C VAL A 95 -4.97 37.43 -4.35
N ALA A 96 -4.16 37.74 -3.32
CA ALA A 96 -3.25 36.78 -2.73
C ALA A 96 -4.11 35.68 -2.11
N VAL A 97 -4.30 34.58 -2.85
CA VAL A 97 -5.08 33.43 -2.38
C VAL A 97 -4.36 32.88 -1.15
N ASN A 98 -5.10 32.70 -0.05
CA ASN A 98 -4.56 32.10 1.16
C ASN A 98 -4.01 30.69 0.82
N PRO A 99 -2.79 30.31 1.23
CA PRO A 99 -2.24 28.97 1.00
C PRO A 99 -3.18 27.84 1.43
N GLN A 100 -3.95 28.05 2.51
CA GLN A 100 -4.93 27.09 3.00
C GLN A 100 -6.12 26.96 2.06
N GLU A 101 -6.61 28.06 1.47
CA GLU A 101 -7.69 28.03 0.48
C GLU A 101 -7.25 27.32 -0.80
N GLU A 102 -6.03 27.55 -1.27
CA GLU A 102 -5.51 26.86 -2.45
C GLU A 102 -5.33 25.36 -2.18
N ALA A 103 -4.81 24.97 -1.01
CA ALA A 103 -4.72 23.56 -0.62
C ALA A 103 -6.10 22.88 -0.57
N LEU A 104 -7.10 23.54 0.01
CA LEU A 104 -8.48 23.05 0.04
C LEU A 104 -9.07 22.89 -1.37
N ARG A 105 -8.89 23.89 -2.24
CA ARG A 105 -9.34 23.84 -3.63
C ARG A 105 -8.70 22.68 -4.41
N LEU A 106 -7.40 22.47 -4.24
CA LEU A 106 -6.70 21.36 -4.90
C LEU A 106 -7.16 19.99 -4.39
N ILE A 107 -7.50 19.88 -3.11
CA ILE A 107 -8.06 18.63 -2.56
C ILE A 107 -9.47 18.38 -3.08
N ASP A 108 -10.31 19.40 -3.20
CA ASP A 108 -11.64 19.26 -3.82
C ASP A 108 -11.53 18.84 -5.29
N TRP A 109 -10.58 19.41 -6.00
CA TRP A 109 -10.27 19.01 -7.36
C TRP A 109 -9.78 17.56 -7.45
N LEU A 110 -8.83 17.16 -6.59
CA LEU A 110 -8.32 15.79 -6.51
C LEU A 110 -9.45 14.81 -6.16
N ALA A 111 -10.32 15.14 -5.20
CA ALA A 111 -11.47 14.32 -4.81
C ALA A 111 -12.42 14.10 -6.00
N THR A 112 -12.67 15.15 -6.78
CA THR A 112 -13.48 15.07 -8.01
C THR A 112 -12.81 14.15 -9.04
N ARG A 113 -11.50 14.29 -9.26
CA ARG A 113 -10.75 13.40 -10.16
C ARG A 113 -10.74 11.96 -9.69
N ILE A 114 -10.63 11.69 -8.39
CA ILE A 114 -10.69 10.33 -7.83
C ILE A 114 -12.08 9.69 -8.05
N ALA A 115 -13.15 10.48 -7.94
CA ALA A 115 -14.52 10.00 -8.09
C ALA A 115 -14.85 9.57 -9.53
N TYR A 116 -14.32 10.29 -10.54
CA TYR A 116 -14.64 10.06 -11.95
C TYR A 116 -13.50 9.45 -12.78
N GLY A 117 -12.26 9.50 -12.28
CA GLY A 117 -11.06 9.13 -13.01
C GLY A 117 -10.60 7.68 -12.83
N GLU A 118 -9.72 7.27 -13.73
CA GLU A 118 -9.02 5.99 -13.63
C GLU A 118 -8.01 5.99 -12.50
N THR A 119 -7.75 4.81 -11.95
CA THR A 119 -6.86 4.61 -10.80
C THR A 119 -5.41 5.01 -11.11
N SER A 120 -4.97 4.81 -12.35
CA SER A 120 -3.63 5.19 -12.86
C SER A 120 -3.39 6.70 -12.90
N GLU A 121 -4.44 7.52 -12.99
CA GLU A 121 -4.32 8.99 -13.05
C GLU A 121 -4.12 9.59 -11.66
N ILE A 122 -4.65 8.95 -10.60
CA ILE A 122 -4.67 9.50 -9.24
C ILE A 122 -3.27 9.85 -8.74
N GLN A 123 -2.27 9.01 -9.00
CA GLN A 123 -0.89 9.28 -8.61
C GLN A 123 -0.35 10.55 -9.28
N ARG A 124 -0.57 10.69 -10.60
CA ARG A 124 -0.12 11.85 -11.37
C ARG A 124 -0.80 13.13 -10.87
N GLU A 125 -2.08 13.05 -10.53
CA GLU A 125 -2.82 14.20 -10.00
C GLU A 125 -2.37 14.60 -8.59
N LEU A 126 -2.08 13.63 -7.72
CA LEU A 126 -1.52 13.89 -6.40
C LEU A 126 -0.17 14.62 -6.51
N GLU A 127 0.72 14.12 -7.37
CA GLU A 127 2.02 14.72 -7.65
C GLU A 127 1.89 16.13 -8.27
N ALA A 128 0.94 16.33 -9.19
CA ALA A 128 0.68 17.63 -9.81
C ALA A 128 0.16 18.66 -8.78
N CYS A 129 -0.72 18.25 -7.87
CA CYS A 129 -1.24 19.11 -6.80
C CYS A 129 -0.13 19.57 -5.87
N THR A 130 0.70 18.65 -5.38
CA THR A 130 1.78 18.99 -4.45
C THR A 130 2.89 19.78 -5.14
N ALA A 131 3.20 19.49 -6.42
CA ALA A 131 4.14 20.29 -7.21
C ALA A 131 3.65 21.72 -7.40
N ARG A 132 2.36 21.93 -7.69
CA ARG A 132 1.76 23.27 -7.80
C ARG A 132 1.85 24.05 -6.50
N LEU A 133 1.58 23.41 -5.37
CA LEU A 133 1.69 24.05 -4.05
C LEU A 133 3.14 24.43 -3.73
N ARG A 134 4.11 23.55 -4.00
CA ARG A 134 5.54 23.80 -3.79
C ARG A 134 6.07 25.00 -4.56
N LEU A 135 5.50 25.31 -5.73
CA LEU A 135 5.90 26.46 -6.54
C LEU A 135 5.43 27.81 -5.97
N GLN A 136 4.33 27.81 -5.19
CA GLN A 136 3.66 29.05 -4.76
C GLN A 136 3.77 29.30 -3.26
N TYR A 137 3.85 28.24 -2.45
CA TYR A 137 3.79 28.34 -0.99
C TYR A 137 4.71 27.31 -0.33
N ILE A 138 5.55 27.77 0.61
CA ILE A 138 6.51 26.91 1.32
C ILE A 138 5.78 25.90 2.23
N ASP A 139 4.76 26.34 2.96
CA ASP A 139 4.08 25.52 3.99
C ASP A 139 2.83 24.78 3.46
N ALA A 140 2.30 25.18 2.30
CA ALA A 140 1.04 24.62 1.81
C ALA A 140 1.04 23.12 1.48
N PRO A 141 2.18 22.47 1.11
CA PRO A 141 2.22 21.01 0.99
C PRO A 141 1.88 20.28 2.29
N GLY A 142 2.28 20.81 3.46
CA GLY A 142 1.95 20.23 4.76
C GLY A 142 0.47 20.39 5.10
N ILE A 143 -0.11 21.57 4.83
CA ILE A 143 -1.56 21.81 4.99
C ILE A 143 -2.36 20.85 4.10
N PHE A 144 -1.91 20.66 2.85
CA PHE A 144 -2.53 19.73 1.92
C PHE A 144 -2.49 18.28 2.44
N GLU A 145 -1.35 17.85 2.96
CA GLU A 145 -1.19 16.53 3.56
C GLU A 145 -2.16 16.31 4.73
N GLU A 146 -2.23 17.26 5.67
CA GLU A 146 -3.13 17.16 6.82
C GLU A 146 -4.60 17.06 6.43
N VAL A 147 -5.05 17.88 5.47
CA VAL A 147 -6.43 17.86 4.99
C VAL A 147 -6.71 16.58 4.21
N LEU A 148 -5.74 16.05 3.46
CA LEU A 148 -5.88 14.76 2.78
C LEU A 148 -6.09 13.63 3.79
N ILE A 149 -5.30 13.61 4.88
CA ILE A 149 -5.45 12.63 5.96
C ILE A 149 -6.83 12.74 6.61
N ASP A 150 -7.30 13.95 6.91
CA ASP A 150 -8.63 14.16 7.48
C ASP A 150 -9.74 13.63 6.58
N ARG A 151 -9.63 13.83 5.27
CA ARG A 151 -10.62 13.29 4.31
C ARG A 151 -10.57 11.78 4.19
N LEU A 152 -9.39 11.17 4.24
CA LEU A 152 -9.24 9.71 4.28
C LEU A 152 -9.87 9.13 5.55
N ALA A 153 -9.54 9.68 6.71
CA ALA A 153 -10.02 9.23 8.02
C ALA A 153 -11.54 9.39 8.15
N ARG A 154 -12.12 10.46 7.60
CA ARG A 154 -13.57 10.74 7.64
C ARG A 154 -14.39 10.04 6.56
N GLY A 155 -13.75 9.35 5.63
CA GLY A 155 -14.48 8.65 4.56
C GLY A 155 -14.94 9.54 3.40
N LEU A 156 -14.38 10.75 3.25
CA LEU A 156 -14.82 11.74 2.26
C LEU A 156 -14.20 11.56 0.87
N LEU A 157 -13.34 10.55 0.70
CA LEU A 157 -12.72 10.20 -0.58
C LEU A 157 -13.21 8.83 -1.05
N ARG A 158 -13.33 8.65 -2.36
CA ARG A 158 -13.52 7.33 -2.96
C ARG A 158 -12.17 6.62 -3.05
N LYS A 159 -12.18 5.28 -3.22
CA LYS A 159 -10.96 4.46 -3.37
C LYS A 159 -9.92 4.71 -2.25
N ARG A 160 -10.35 4.89 -1.00
CA ARG A 160 -9.49 5.38 0.11
C ARG A 160 -8.29 4.49 0.38
N ALA A 161 -8.45 3.17 0.35
CA ALA A 161 -7.32 2.26 0.52
C ALA A 161 -6.21 2.48 -0.53
N TYR A 162 -6.61 2.72 -1.79
CA TYR A 162 -5.66 3.00 -2.87
C TYR A 162 -5.01 4.39 -2.72
N VAL A 163 -5.80 5.41 -2.38
CA VAL A 163 -5.29 6.77 -2.14
C VAL A 163 -4.34 6.79 -0.94
N PHE A 164 -4.65 6.04 0.12
CA PHE A 164 -3.79 5.87 1.29
C PHE A 164 -2.45 5.25 0.88
N ASP A 165 -2.46 4.17 0.09
CA ASP A 165 -1.21 3.53 -0.39
C ASP A 165 -0.32 4.47 -1.21
N LEU A 166 -0.92 5.32 -2.04
CA LEU A 166 -0.20 6.34 -2.81
C LEU A 166 0.32 7.46 -1.90
N ALA A 167 -0.51 7.95 -0.97
CA ALA A 167 -0.14 9.00 -0.03
C ALA A 167 1.00 8.56 0.90
N THR A 168 0.97 7.32 1.40
CA THR A 168 2.06 6.73 2.20
C THR A 168 3.40 6.80 1.48
N GLN A 169 3.42 6.53 0.16
CA GLN A 169 4.63 6.61 -0.66
C GLN A 169 5.03 8.06 -0.97
N HIS A 170 4.06 8.91 -1.30
CA HIS A 170 4.29 10.29 -1.72
C HIS A 170 4.77 11.21 -0.59
N PHE A 171 4.20 11.05 0.61
CA PHE A 171 4.51 11.86 1.79
C PHE A 171 5.49 11.15 2.74
N HIS A 172 6.02 9.98 2.36
CA HIS A 172 6.99 9.24 3.16
C HIS A 172 6.51 8.95 4.59
N TRP A 173 5.24 8.56 4.76
CA TRP A 173 4.65 8.20 6.06
C TRP A 173 5.33 7.01 6.77
N GLN A 174 6.37 6.42 6.19
CA GLN A 174 7.20 5.40 6.84
C GLN A 174 8.27 6.03 7.76
N GLU A 175 8.51 7.33 7.65
CA GLU A 175 9.48 8.06 8.48
C GLU A 175 8.87 8.39 9.85
N ILE A 176 9.42 7.78 10.90
CA ILE A 176 8.92 7.89 12.29
C ILE A 176 8.85 9.36 12.76
N GLY A 177 9.85 10.18 12.40
CA GLY A 177 9.89 11.58 12.78
C GLY A 177 8.78 12.42 12.12
N HIS A 178 8.41 12.10 10.88
CA HIS A 178 7.37 12.81 10.14
C HIS A 178 5.98 12.54 10.72
N LEU A 179 5.66 11.28 11.03
CA LEU A 179 4.38 10.93 11.65
C LEU A 179 4.20 11.59 13.02
N ALA A 180 5.25 11.67 13.83
CA ALA A 180 5.19 12.34 15.12
C ALA A 180 4.80 13.83 14.98
N ALA A 181 5.29 14.52 13.95
CA ALA A 181 4.96 15.93 13.69
C ALA A 181 3.47 16.14 13.30
N LEU A 182 2.81 15.12 12.74
CA LEU A 182 1.39 15.16 12.38
C LEU A 182 0.44 14.97 13.58
N GLY A 183 0.96 14.67 14.78
CA GLY A 183 0.18 14.53 16.01
C GLY A 183 -0.93 13.47 15.89
N PRO A 184 -2.21 13.79 16.17
CA PRO A 184 -3.32 12.83 16.07
C PRO A 184 -3.49 12.17 14.70
N ARG A 185 -3.13 12.88 13.61
CA ARG A 185 -3.20 12.34 12.24
C ARG A 185 -2.13 11.28 12.00
N GLY A 186 -0.92 11.51 12.52
CA GLY A 186 0.16 10.53 12.53
C GLY A 186 -0.24 9.27 13.28
N MET A 187 -0.79 9.40 14.49
CA MET A 187 -1.28 8.25 15.28
C MET A 187 -2.35 7.43 14.52
N TRP A 188 -3.23 8.10 13.76
CA TRP A 188 -4.20 7.40 12.93
C TRP A 188 -3.53 6.60 11.80
N ILE A 189 -2.53 7.17 11.12
CA ILE A 189 -1.76 6.46 10.08
C ILE A 189 -1.04 5.24 10.68
N GLU A 190 -0.38 5.40 11.83
CA GLU A 190 0.29 4.30 12.54
C GLU A 190 -0.69 3.18 12.90
N ALA A 191 -1.89 3.54 13.38
CA ALA A 191 -2.94 2.56 13.69
C ALA A 191 -3.40 1.80 12.44
N VAL A 192 -3.54 2.48 11.30
CA VAL A 192 -3.88 1.85 10.02
C VAL A 192 -2.78 0.87 9.58
N GLU A 193 -1.52 1.30 9.57
CA GLU A 193 -0.39 0.46 9.14
C GLU A 193 -0.14 -0.72 10.08
N SER A 194 -0.23 -0.52 11.40
CA SER A 194 -0.15 -1.58 12.39
C SER A 194 -1.25 -2.64 12.17
N GLN A 195 -2.50 -2.21 11.98
CA GLN A 195 -3.61 -3.12 11.68
C GLN A 195 -3.41 -3.82 10.33
N ARG A 196 -2.92 -3.13 9.30
CA ARG A 196 -2.57 -3.68 7.99
C ARG A 196 -1.54 -4.80 8.11
N MET A 197 -0.50 -4.60 8.91
CA MET A 197 0.54 -5.61 9.14
C MET A 197 -0.04 -6.89 9.76
N VAL A 198 -0.89 -6.75 10.78
CA VAL A 198 -1.55 -7.90 11.41
C VAL A 198 -2.55 -8.57 10.46
N TRP A 199 -3.32 -7.79 9.69
CA TRP A 199 -4.22 -8.27 8.65
C TRP A 199 -3.47 -9.08 7.57
N ASN A 200 -2.27 -8.63 7.20
CA ASN A 200 -1.43 -9.32 6.23
C ASN A 200 -0.87 -10.67 6.73
N GLY A 201 -0.84 -10.87 8.06
CA GLY A 201 -0.52 -12.16 8.67
C GLY A 201 -1.64 -13.22 8.54
N ILE A 202 -2.86 -12.81 8.19
CA ILE A 202 -3.96 -13.75 7.89
C ILE A 202 -3.67 -14.45 6.56
N ALA A 203 -4.00 -15.75 6.48
CA ALA A 203 -3.78 -16.56 5.29
C ALA A 203 -4.40 -15.89 4.02
N PRO A 204 -3.65 -15.79 2.91
CA PRO A 204 -4.02 -14.93 1.77
C PRO A 204 -5.41 -15.19 1.18
N ILE A 205 -5.82 -16.46 1.12
CA ILE A 205 -7.14 -16.85 0.58
C ILE A 205 -8.28 -16.28 1.44
N PHE A 206 -8.16 -16.36 2.77
CA PHE A 206 -9.18 -15.78 3.66
C PHE A 206 -9.21 -14.27 3.55
N ARG A 207 -8.04 -13.63 3.49
CA ARG A 207 -7.93 -12.18 3.31
C ARG A 207 -8.59 -11.71 2.02
N ALA A 208 -8.30 -12.35 0.89
CA ALA A 208 -8.88 -12.00 -0.41
C ALA A 208 -10.40 -12.19 -0.41
N ASN A 209 -10.89 -13.29 0.14
CA ASN A 209 -12.33 -13.55 0.25
C ASN A 209 -13.06 -12.52 1.14
N ARG A 210 -12.43 -12.09 2.24
CA ARG A 210 -12.96 -11.07 3.15
C ARG A 210 -12.98 -9.69 2.50
N LEU A 211 -11.88 -9.27 1.89
CA LEU A 211 -11.80 -7.99 1.19
C LEU A 211 -12.79 -7.91 0.02
N SER A 212 -12.88 -8.97 -0.80
CA SER A 212 -13.85 -9.00 -1.90
C SER A 212 -15.30 -8.85 -1.43
N LEU A 213 -15.65 -9.42 -0.28
CA LEU A 213 -16.99 -9.23 0.31
C LEU A 213 -17.21 -7.79 0.79
N ILE A 214 -16.21 -7.19 1.42
CA ILE A 214 -16.25 -5.81 1.91
C ILE A 214 -16.36 -4.82 0.74
N GLU A 215 -15.53 -4.99 -0.28
CA GLU A 215 -15.54 -4.17 -1.50
C GLU A 215 -16.86 -4.34 -2.26
N GLY A 216 -17.43 -5.55 -2.30
CA GLY A 216 -18.76 -5.78 -2.86
C GLY A 216 -19.89 -5.05 -2.12
N ALA A 217 -19.78 -4.95 -0.79
CA ALA A 217 -20.74 -4.19 0.03
C ALA A 217 -20.67 -2.68 -0.22
N GLU A 218 -19.46 -2.14 -0.36
CA GLU A 218 -19.22 -0.72 -0.71
C GLU A 218 -19.65 -0.40 -2.14
N ALA A 219 -19.38 -1.28 -3.10
CA ALA A 219 -19.73 -1.08 -4.51
C ALA A 219 -21.23 -1.24 -4.82
N SER A 220 -22.00 -1.87 -3.92
CA SER A 220 -23.43 -2.07 -4.09
C SER A 220 -24.18 -0.74 -4.13
N LYS A 221 -24.89 -0.45 -5.23
CA LYS A 221 -25.71 0.76 -5.35
C LYS A 221 -27.02 0.60 -4.56
N GLY A 222 -27.35 1.58 -3.73
CA GLY A 222 -28.57 1.56 -2.93
C GLY A 222 -28.53 0.55 -1.79
N ALA A 223 -29.63 -0.15 -1.54
CA ALA A 223 -29.75 -1.15 -0.48
C ALA A 223 -28.74 -2.31 -0.64
N LEU A 224 -28.14 -2.75 0.47
CA LEU A 224 -27.27 -3.94 0.46
C LEU A 224 -28.05 -5.21 0.03
N PRO A 225 -27.55 -5.98 -0.96
CA PRO A 225 -28.12 -7.25 -1.35
C PRO A 225 -28.20 -8.24 -0.18
N GLU A 226 -29.28 -9.01 -0.09
CA GLU A 226 -29.52 -9.94 1.01
C GLU A 226 -28.39 -10.97 1.17
N GLN A 227 -27.80 -11.41 0.06
CA GLN A 227 -26.65 -12.33 0.05
C GLN A 227 -25.42 -11.73 0.75
N ILE A 228 -25.19 -10.42 0.62
CA ILE A 228 -24.10 -9.72 1.33
C ILE A 228 -24.49 -9.54 2.79
N VAL A 229 -25.73 -9.14 3.07
CA VAL A 229 -26.25 -8.97 4.44
C VAL A 229 -26.04 -10.23 5.28
N ARG A 230 -26.43 -11.40 4.76
CA ARG A 230 -26.28 -12.71 5.43
C ARG A 230 -24.83 -13.06 5.80
N ARG A 231 -23.85 -12.47 5.09
CA ARG A 231 -22.41 -12.68 5.32
C ARG A 231 -21.78 -11.65 6.26
N TRP A 232 -22.56 -10.80 6.95
CA TRP A 232 -22.02 -9.88 7.95
C TRP A 232 -21.22 -10.58 9.06
N SER A 233 -21.72 -11.72 9.54
CA SER A 233 -21.09 -12.51 10.60
C SER A 233 -19.66 -12.96 10.26
N GLU A 234 -19.35 -13.04 8.97
CA GLU A 234 -18.02 -13.39 8.49
C GLU A 234 -16.98 -12.29 8.74
N VAL A 235 -17.36 -11.01 8.60
CA VAL A 235 -16.46 -9.85 8.67
C VAL A 235 -16.63 -9.01 9.94
N ARG A 236 -17.70 -9.25 10.72
CA ARG A 236 -18.01 -8.50 11.96
C ARG A 236 -16.83 -8.44 12.94
N ASP A 237 -16.20 -9.59 13.19
CA ASP A 237 -15.07 -9.66 14.13
C ASP A 237 -13.81 -9.01 13.54
N ASP A 238 -13.66 -9.05 12.21
CA ASP A 238 -12.57 -8.39 11.51
C ASP A 238 -12.68 -6.86 11.65
N PHE A 239 -13.88 -6.28 11.49
CA PHE A 239 -14.10 -4.84 11.71
C PHE A 239 -13.88 -4.40 13.15
N ARG A 240 -14.13 -5.28 14.14
CA ARG A 240 -13.81 -5.00 15.55
C ARG A 240 -12.30 -5.00 15.80
N ARG A 241 -11.56 -5.88 15.12
CA ARG A 241 -10.11 -6.05 15.30
C ARG A 241 -9.28 -5.06 14.49
N PHE A 242 -9.77 -4.66 13.32
CA PHE A 242 -9.07 -3.81 12.35
C PHE A 242 -9.91 -2.60 11.91
N PRO A 243 -10.43 -1.79 12.84
CA PRO A 243 -11.39 -0.73 12.51
C PRO A 243 -10.80 0.37 11.62
N SER A 244 -9.54 0.77 11.84
CA SER A 244 -8.88 1.84 11.08
C SER A 244 -8.55 1.38 9.67
N TYR A 245 -7.99 0.17 9.54
CA TYR A 245 -7.57 -0.37 8.24
C TYR A 245 -8.76 -0.78 7.37
N LEU A 246 -9.71 -1.57 7.90
CA LEU A 246 -10.90 -1.95 7.13
C LEU A 246 -11.85 -0.77 6.93
N GLY A 247 -11.77 0.24 7.79
CA GLY A 247 -12.42 1.52 7.60
C GLY A 247 -12.00 2.24 6.32
N LEU A 248 -10.86 1.90 5.69
CA LEU A 248 -10.49 2.42 4.35
C LEU A 248 -11.29 1.77 3.21
N TYR A 249 -11.82 0.57 3.41
CA TYR A 249 -12.53 -0.19 2.37
C TYR A 249 -14.04 0.01 2.42
N LEU A 250 -14.60 0.24 3.62
CA LEU A 250 -16.04 0.41 3.84
C LEU A 250 -16.29 1.67 4.66
N GLU A 251 -17.25 2.49 4.23
CA GLU A 251 -17.63 3.68 5.00
C GLU A 251 -18.33 3.29 6.33
N PRO A 252 -18.09 4.01 7.45
CA PRO A 252 -18.75 3.70 8.72
C PRO A 252 -20.29 3.67 8.64
N THR A 253 -20.89 4.55 7.84
CA THR A 253 -22.33 4.59 7.58
C THR A 253 -22.81 3.31 6.90
N ARG A 254 -22.07 2.83 5.89
CA ARG A 254 -22.35 1.59 5.16
C ARG A 254 -22.15 0.36 6.03
N GLN A 255 -21.14 0.37 6.89
CA GLN A 255 -20.92 -0.67 7.90
C GLN A 255 -22.10 -0.76 8.88
N GLN A 256 -22.60 0.37 9.37
CA GLN A 256 -23.78 0.42 10.25
C GLN A 256 -25.05 -0.06 9.54
N GLU A 257 -25.25 0.30 8.27
CA GLU A 257 -26.35 -0.23 7.46
C GLU A 257 -26.26 -1.76 7.35
N TRP A 258 -25.08 -2.30 7.08
CA TRP A 258 -24.88 -3.74 6.98
C TRP A 258 -25.19 -4.45 8.30
N ALA A 259 -24.66 -3.93 9.41
CA ALA A 259 -24.92 -4.47 10.75
C ALA A 259 -26.41 -4.44 11.10
N SER A 260 -27.08 -3.30 10.91
CA SER A 260 -28.51 -3.14 11.23
C SER A 260 -29.40 -4.03 10.38
N ARG A 261 -29.12 -4.17 9.08
CA ARG A 261 -29.85 -5.09 8.20
C ARG A 261 -29.65 -6.55 8.60
N TYR A 262 -28.44 -6.93 9.01
CA TYR A 262 -28.20 -8.28 9.52
C TYR A 262 -28.96 -8.52 10.81
N ASP A 263 -28.95 -7.56 11.74
CA ASP A 263 -29.66 -7.68 13.02
C ASP A 263 -31.18 -7.71 12.87
N ALA A 264 -31.70 -7.10 11.79
CA ALA A 264 -33.11 -7.18 11.39
C ALA A 264 -33.53 -8.54 10.83
N LEU A 265 -32.59 -9.45 10.52
CA LEU A 265 -32.93 -10.80 10.07
C LEU A 265 -33.61 -11.60 11.20
N PRO A 266 -34.56 -12.49 10.87
CA PRO A 266 -35.22 -13.34 11.86
C PRO A 266 -34.21 -14.12 12.71
N ALA A 267 -34.44 -14.20 14.02
CA ALA A 267 -33.59 -14.93 14.96
C ALA A 267 -33.23 -16.37 14.53
N PRO A 268 -34.17 -17.22 14.05
CA PRO A 268 -33.82 -18.59 13.64
C PRO A 268 -32.88 -18.58 12.43
N GLU A 269 -33.01 -17.60 11.55
CA GLU A 269 -32.19 -17.46 10.37
C GLU A 269 -30.75 -17.04 10.73
N ARG A 270 -30.60 -16.05 11.62
CA ARG A 270 -29.30 -15.66 12.16
C ARG A 270 -28.62 -16.82 12.89
N GLN A 271 -29.36 -17.57 13.69
CA GLN A 271 -28.83 -18.74 14.40
C GLN A 271 -28.36 -19.83 13.43
N ALA A 272 -29.10 -20.10 12.35
CA ALA A 272 -28.66 -21.04 11.32
C ALA A 272 -27.35 -20.59 10.66
N ILE A 273 -27.25 -19.31 10.29
CA ILE A 273 -26.03 -18.72 9.71
C ILE A 273 -24.84 -18.82 10.69
N GLU A 274 -25.04 -18.54 11.99
CA GLU A 274 -23.99 -18.58 13.01
C GLU A 274 -23.65 -19.99 13.51
N ALA A 275 -24.54 -20.98 13.33
CA ALA A 275 -24.30 -22.39 13.68
C ALA A 275 -23.39 -23.10 12.67
N HIS A 276 -23.55 -22.82 11.37
CA HIS A 276 -22.77 -23.44 10.30
C HIS A 276 -21.22 -23.23 10.34
N PRO A 277 -20.63 -22.14 10.86
CA PRO A 277 -19.17 -21.99 10.89
C PRO A 277 -18.45 -22.89 11.91
N LYS A 278 -19.13 -23.41 12.94
CA LYS A 278 -18.46 -24.23 13.98
C LYS A 278 -18.07 -25.63 13.48
N GLN A 279 -18.83 -26.23 12.58
CA GLN A 279 -18.55 -27.58 12.07
C GLN A 279 -17.34 -27.63 11.13
N ARG A 280 -16.96 -26.51 10.49
CA ARG A 280 -15.73 -26.41 9.69
C ARG A 280 -14.49 -26.02 10.51
N ARG A 281 -14.65 -25.50 11.73
CA ARG A 281 -13.54 -25.08 12.61
C ARG A 281 -13.10 -26.16 13.61
N GLN A 282 -13.93 -27.17 13.92
CA GLN A 282 -13.58 -28.22 14.89
C GLN A 282 -12.56 -29.27 14.41
N GLY A 283 -12.11 -29.23 13.15
CA GLY A 283 -11.02 -30.11 12.68
C GLY A 283 -9.61 -29.58 12.93
N PHE A 284 -9.45 -28.36 13.43
CA PHE A 284 -8.15 -27.70 13.60
C PHE A 284 -8.10 -26.94 14.92
N PHE A 285 -7.10 -27.26 15.75
CA PHE A 285 -6.79 -26.71 17.08
C PHE A 285 -7.43 -27.39 18.30
N SER A 286 -6.96 -28.61 18.59
CA SER A 286 -6.55 -28.98 19.96
C SER A 286 -5.28 -29.80 19.89
N LEU A 287 -4.17 -29.16 19.50
CA LEU A 287 -2.85 -29.71 19.78
C LEU A 287 -2.54 -29.29 21.21
N GLU A 288 -2.81 -30.15 22.19
CA GLU A 288 -2.36 -29.96 23.56
C GLU A 288 -0.83 -30.10 23.58
N TRP A 289 -0.14 -29.00 23.85
CA TRP A 289 1.32 -29.01 23.95
C TRP A 289 1.70 -29.68 25.26
N THR A 290 2.26 -30.89 25.17
CA THR A 290 2.78 -31.60 26.34
C THR A 290 3.98 -30.85 26.96
N PRO A 291 4.17 -30.93 28.29
CA PRO A 291 5.18 -30.16 29.03
C PRO A 291 6.64 -30.42 28.59
N ARG A 292 6.89 -31.46 27.78
CA ARG A 292 8.20 -31.74 27.19
C ARG A 292 8.63 -30.72 26.13
N VAL A 293 7.70 -30.08 25.43
CA VAL A 293 8.02 -29.08 24.39
C VAL A 293 8.41 -27.73 25.01
N ARG A 294 7.90 -27.41 26.21
CA ARG A 294 8.31 -26.21 26.97
C ARG A 294 9.77 -26.27 27.43
N GLY A 295 10.27 -27.45 27.80
CA GLY A 295 11.66 -27.61 28.24
C GLY A 295 12.69 -27.38 27.13
N PHE A 296 12.37 -27.76 25.89
CA PHE A 296 13.30 -27.68 24.76
C PHE A 296 13.52 -26.25 24.25
N LEU A 297 12.51 -25.38 24.40
CA LEU A 297 12.58 -24.00 23.91
C LEU A 297 13.41 -23.09 24.84
N VAL A 298 13.45 -23.39 26.14
CA VAL A 298 14.28 -22.64 27.09
C VAL A 298 15.77 -22.96 26.92
N VAL A 299 16.14 -24.22 26.66
CA VAL A 299 17.54 -24.62 26.49
C VAL A 299 18.16 -24.07 25.20
N THR A 300 17.37 -23.97 24.13
CA THR A 300 17.85 -23.48 22.83
C THR A 300 18.05 -21.96 22.82
N ILE A 301 17.22 -21.20 23.53
CA ILE A 301 17.38 -19.74 23.64
C ILE A 301 18.61 -19.38 24.49
N THR A 302 18.88 -20.10 25.59
CA THR A 302 20.05 -19.84 26.43
C THR A 302 21.36 -20.20 25.71
N GLY A 303 21.37 -21.26 24.91
CA GLY A 303 22.53 -21.63 24.09
C GLY A 303 22.88 -20.60 23.01
N LEU A 304 21.87 -19.95 22.41
CA LEU A 304 22.06 -18.95 21.37
C LEU A 304 22.66 -17.63 21.93
N VAL A 305 22.27 -17.24 23.14
CA VAL A 305 22.79 -16.03 23.81
C VAL A 305 24.25 -16.19 24.20
N VAL A 306 24.67 -17.39 24.62
CA VAL A 306 26.08 -17.68 24.95
C VAL A 306 26.95 -17.75 23.68
N TYR A 307 26.43 -18.28 22.58
CA TYR A 307 27.15 -18.36 21.31
C TYR A 307 27.42 -16.97 20.71
N LEU A 308 26.46 -16.04 20.81
CA LEU A 308 26.62 -14.67 20.32
C LEU A 308 27.54 -13.80 21.18
N ALA A 309 27.78 -14.16 22.45
CA ALA A 309 28.68 -13.42 23.33
C ALA A 309 30.18 -13.73 23.12
N VAL A 310 30.51 -14.82 22.39
CA VAL A 310 31.91 -15.29 22.24
C VAL A 310 32.49 -14.96 20.85
N SER A 311 31.68 -14.65 19.84
CA SER A 311 32.16 -14.36 18.49
C SER A 311 32.27 -12.87 18.19
N THR A 312 33.24 -12.20 18.81
CA THR A 312 33.77 -10.92 18.32
C THR A 312 35.29 -10.94 18.40
N ALA A 313 35.96 -11.31 17.30
CA ALA A 313 37.35 -10.96 17.06
C ALA A 313 37.69 -11.03 15.56
N GLU A 314 38.36 -9.96 15.11
CA GLU A 314 39.19 -9.82 13.91
C GLU A 314 38.54 -9.44 12.55
N LEU A 315 38.76 -8.17 12.21
CA LEU A 315 38.85 -7.62 10.85
C LEU A 315 40.25 -7.88 10.26
N PRO A 316 40.41 -7.83 8.93
CA PRO A 316 41.17 -6.70 8.37
C PRO A 316 40.58 -6.06 7.08
N GLN A 317 40.94 -4.78 6.91
CA GLN A 317 40.68 -3.87 5.78
C GLN A 317 41.53 -4.24 4.53
N THR A 318 41.17 -3.96 3.27
CA THR A 318 41.23 -2.64 2.59
C THR A 318 40.75 -2.72 1.09
N ALA A 319 39.93 -1.74 0.67
CA ALA A 319 39.81 -0.97 -0.61
C ALA A 319 39.81 -1.62 -2.04
N PRO A 320 39.40 -0.91 -3.14
CA PRO A 320 38.57 0.30 -3.30
C PRO A 320 37.38 0.20 -4.31
N THR A 321 36.51 1.20 -4.18
CA THR A 321 35.54 1.86 -5.09
C THR A 321 35.37 1.39 -6.55
N ALA A 322 34.12 1.12 -6.93
CA ALA A 322 33.58 1.48 -8.25
C ALA A 322 32.10 1.89 -8.12
N SER A 323 31.82 3.12 -8.55
CA SER A 323 30.49 3.72 -8.65
C SER A 323 29.56 2.90 -9.56
N ARG A 324 28.32 2.61 -9.11
CA ARG A 324 27.25 2.20 -10.01
C ARG A 324 25.99 3.02 -9.76
N THR A 325 25.80 3.95 -10.69
CA THR A 325 24.66 4.82 -10.90
C THR A 325 23.39 4.02 -11.20
N HIS A 326 22.26 4.56 -10.76
CA HIS A 326 20.88 4.09 -10.93
C HIS A 326 20.56 3.46 -12.30
N ALA A 327 20.15 2.18 -12.28
CA ALA A 327 19.55 1.49 -13.42
C ALA A 327 18.53 0.42 -12.95
N THR A 328 17.73 0.70 -11.92
CA THR A 328 16.87 -0.32 -11.31
C THR A 328 15.51 -0.46 -12.01
N SER A 329 15.02 0.57 -12.72
CA SER A 329 13.67 0.53 -13.29
C SER A 329 13.58 -0.23 -14.65
N SER A 330 14.65 -0.23 -15.46
CA SER A 330 14.65 -0.94 -16.76
C SER A 330 14.99 -2.43 -16.69
N ALA A 331 15.57 -2.92 -15.59
CA ALA A 331 15.94 -4.33 -15.44
C ALA A 331 14.73 -5.23 -15.13
N VAL A 332 13.76 -4.69 -14.38
CA VAL A 332 12.54 -5.39 -13.92
C VAL A 332 11.63 -5.72 -15.10
N VAL A 333 11.41 -4.77 -16.02
CA VAL A 333 10.57 -5.00 -17.22
C VAL A 333 11.20 -6.00 -18.20
N ARG A 334 12.53 -6.08 -18.26
CA ARG A 334 13.24 -7.00 -19.18
C ARG A 334 13.29 -8.46 -18.69
N ALA A 335 13.18 -8.71 -17.39
CA ALA A 335 13.17 -10.10 -16.89
C ALA A 335 11.90 -10.86 -17.31
N ALA A 336 10.75 -10.15 -17.39
CA ALA A 336 9.49 -10.74 -17.83
C ALA A 336 9.46 -11.07 -19.33
N SER A 337 10.24 -10.37 -20.17
CA SER A 337 10.35 -10.67 -21.60
C SER A 337 11.29 -11.84 -21.93
N ASP A 338 12.12 -12.28 -20.98
CA ASP A 338 13.14 -13.31 -21.20
C ASP A 338 12.60 -14.73 -20.98
N LEU A 339 11.51 -14.89 -20.24
CA LEU A 339 10.89 -16.18 -19.95
C LEU A 339 9.64 -16.38 -20.78
N ASP A 340 9.58 -17.48 -21.53
CA ASP A 340 8.40 -17.92 -22.26
C ASP A 340 7.70 -19.04 -21.47
N VAL A 341 6.42 -18.85 -21.17
CA VAL A 341 5.61 -19.77 -20.37
C VAL A 341 4.43 -20.24 -21.21
N THR A 342 4.42 -21.52 -21.56
CA THR A 342 3.39 -22.11 -22.41
C THR A 342 2.70 -23.29 -21.71
N ILE A 343 1.38 -23.33 -21.83
CA ILE A 343 0.53 -24.47 -21.47
C ILE A 343 -0.08 -25.01 -22.76
N SER A 344 0.03 -26.31 -22.96
CA SER A 344 -0.55 -27.02 -24.11
C SER A 344 -1.22 -28.31 -23.64
N GLU A 345 -2.14 -28.85 -24.44
CA GLU A 345 -2.65 -30.20 -24.23
C GLU A 345 -1.53 -31.21 -24.51
N SER A 346 -1.43 -32.27 -23.70
CA SER A 346 -0.41 -33.30 -23.91
C SER A 346 -0.71 -34.10 -25.19
N PRO A 347 0.25 -34.21 -26.12
CA PRO A 347 0.07 -34.99 -27.34
C PRO A 347 0.32 -36.50 -27.15
N ALA A 348 0.64 -36.96 -25.94
CA ALA A 348 1.07 -38.33 -25.70
C ALA A 348 -0.06 -39.34 -25.98
N PRO A 349 0.10 -40.27 -26.94
CA PRO A 349 -0.91 -41.27 -27.26
C PRO A 349 -1.14 -42.19 -26.06
N GLY A 350 -2.39 -42.29 -25.60
CA GLY A 350 -2.79 -43.09 -24.45
C GLY A 350 -3.10 -42.28 -23.18
N HIS A 351 -2.83 -40.97 -23.18
CA HIS A 351 -3.35 -40.05 -22.18
C HIS A 351 -4.60 -39.39 -22.74
N ASP A 352 -5.74 -39.53 -22.05
CA ASP A 352 -6.95 -38.75 -22.36
C ASP A 352 -6.62 -37.24 -22.37
N LYS A 353 -7.48 -36.42 -22.99
CA LYS A 353 -7.41 -34.93 -23.08
C LYS A 353 -7.34 -34.16 -21.73
N ARG A 354 -7.02 -34.84 -20.65
CA ARG A 354 -6.92 -34.39 -19.26
C ARG A 354 -5.52 -33.92 -18.88
N TRP A 355 -4.52 -34.32 -19.66
CA TRP A 355 -3.13 -34.00 -19.37
C TRP A 355 -2.73 -32.69 -20.04
N ILE A 356 -2.26 -31.74 -19.25
CA ILE A 356 -1.61 -30.53 -19.77
C ILE A 356 -0.10 -30.68 -19.66
N VAL A 357 0.62 -30.02 -20.56
CA VAL A 357 2.08 -29.87 -20.52
C VAL A 357 2.38 -28.42 -20.27
N VAL A 358 3.09 -28.14 -19.17
CA VAL A 358 3.61 -26.80 -18.88
C VAL A 358 5.06 -26.77 -19.30
N THR A 359 5.42 -25.81 -20.14
CA THR A 359 6.77 -25.61 -20.65
C THR A 359 7.23 -24.19 -20.31
N LEU A 360 8.41 -24.10 -19.69
CA LEU A 360 9.08 -22.84 -19.36
C LEU A 360 10.41 -22.80 -20.11
N ALA A 361 10.58 -21.83 -20.99
CA ALA A 361 11.79 -21.68 -21.79
C ALA A 361 12.42 -20.30 -21.52
N ASN A 362 13.69 -20.28 -21.12
CA ASN A 362 14.45 -19.04 -21.06
C ASN A 362 14.95 -18.68 -22.47
N ARG A 363 14.31 -17.68 -23.08
CA ARG A 363 14.68 -17.14 -24.40
C ARG A 363 15.66 -15.96 -24.30
N GLY A 364 15.88 -15.44 -23.09
CA GLY A 364 16.78 -14.34 -22.84
C GLY A 364 18.26 -14.75 -22.77
N PRO A 365 19.18 -13.77 -22.76
CA PRO A 365 20.62 -14.00 -22.68
C PRO A 365 21.14 -14.18 -21.25
N VAL A 366 20.28 -14.04 -20.23
CA VAL A 366 20.66 -14.09 -18.82
C VAL A 366 20.07 -15.31 -18.13
N THR A 367 20.77 -15.84 -17.13
CA THR A 367 20.24 -16.86 -16.23
C THR A 367 19.05 -16.32 -15.45
N LEU A 368 17.99 -17.13 -15.34
CA LEU A 368 16.81 -16.83 -14.55
C LEU A 368 16.73 -17.78 -13.34
N TYR A 369 16.08 -17.31 -12.28
CA TYR A 369 15.81 -18.07 -11.07
C TYR A 369 14.31 -18.14 -10.86
N LEU A 370 13.78 -19.35 -10.73
CA LEU A 370 12.35 -19.61 -10.53
C LEU A 370 12.13 -20.23 -9.16
N ASP A 371 11.12 -19.78 -8.43
CA ASP A 371 10.76 -20.39 -7.14
C ASP A 371 10.28 -21.83 -7.38
N LYS A 372 11.00 -22.83 -6.86
CA LYS A 372 10.69 -24.26 -7.07
C LYS A 372 9.29 -24.60 -6.60
N ALA A 373 8.84 -23.99 -5.50
CA ALA A 373 7.54 -24.27 -4.92
C ALA A 373 6.40 -23.74 -5.80
N LEU A 374 6.68 -22.80 -6.70
CA LEU A 374 5.72 -22.19 -7.61
C LEU A 374 5.93 -22.60 -9.08
N THR A 375 6.93 -23.43 -9.37
CA THR A 375 7.30 -23.86 -10.72
C THR A 375 6.79 -25.28 -10.97
N PRO A 376 5.70 -25.50 -11.76
CA PRO A 376 5.06 -26.81 -11.88
C PRO A 376 6.05 -27.93 -12.22
N PRO A 377 6.97 -27.80 -13.21
CA PRO A 377 7.93 -28.85 -13.51
C PRO A 377 8.81 -29.32 -12.35
N MET A 378 8.99 -28.48 -11.32
CA MET A 378 9.77 -28.81 -10.12
C MET A 378 8.95 -29.49 -9.02
N THR A 379 7.64 -29.64 -9.20
CA THR A 379 6.79 -30.34 -8.23
C THR A 379 7.18 -31.82 -8.22
N PRO A 380 7.41 -32.44 -7.05
CA PRO A 380 7.71 -33.87 -6.97
C PRO A 380 6.49 -34.72 -7.38
N GLY A 381 6.72 -35.81 -8.12
CA GLY A 381 5.65 -36.71 -8.58
C GLY A 381 4.84 -36.18 -9.77
N THR A 382 3.67 -36.76 -10.02
CA THR A 382 2.77 -36.42 -11.14
C THR A 382 1.63 -35.48 -10.74
N HIS A 383 1.57 -35.09 -9.47
CA HIS A 383 0.48 -34.33 -8.88
C HIS A 383 0.96 -33.01 -8.30
N LEU A 384 0.07 -32.04 -8.27
CA LEU A 384 0.36 -30.74 -7.69
C LEU A 384 0.27 -30.80 -6.17
N ALA A 385 1.26 -30.21 -5.49
CA ALA A 385 1.21 -30.05 -4.03
C ALA A 385 0.31 -28.87 -3.58
N ARG A 386 -0.11 -28.01 -4.52
CA ARG A 386 -0.80 -26.74 -4.28
C ARG A 386 -1.51 -26.23 -5.55
N PRO A 387 -2.47 -25.29 -5.42
CA PRO A 387 -3.13 -24.69 -6.58
C PRO A 387 -2.19 -23.74 -7.33
N LEU A 388 -1.49 -24.24 -8.34
CA LEU A 388 -0.63 -23.42 -9.21
C LEU A 388 -1.41 -22.80 -10.39
N PHE A 389 -2.54 -23.40 -10.79
CA PHE A 389 -3.29 -22.99 -11.97
C PHE A 389 -4.53 -22.20 -11.58
N ASN A 390 -4.82 -21.16 -12.36
CA ASN A 390 -6.10 -20.48 -12.32
C ASN A 390 -7.03 -21.18 -13.32
N ILE A 391 -8.00 -21.93 -12.81
CA ILE A 391 -8.95 -22.68 -13.63
C ILE A 391 -10.34 -22.10 -13.43
N PHE A 392 -10.97 -21.67 -14.51
CA PHE A 392 -12.31 -21.10 -14.52
C PHE A 392 -13.25 -21.96 -15.37
N ASP A 393 -14.47 -22.15 -14.89
CA ASP A 393 -15.54 -22.78 -15.66
C ASP A 393 -16.11 -21.81 -16.74
N PRO A 394 -17.05 -22.24 -17.60
CA PRO A 394 -17.66 -21.38 -18.61
C PRO A 394 -18.38 -20.15 -18.06
N HIS A 395 -18.74 -20.15 -16.77
CA HIS A 395 -19.40 -19.05 -16.09
C HIS A 395 -18.41 -18.11 -15.40
N GLY A 396 -17.10 -18.38 -15.51
CA GLY A 396 -16.05 -17.58 -14.88
C GLY A 396 -15.83 -17.88 -13.40
N VAL A 397 -16.41 -18.97 -12.88
CA VAL A 397 -16.24 -19.39 -11.48
C VAL A 397 -14.94 -20.18 -11.34
N SER A 398 -14.13 -19.82 -10.33
CA SER A 398 -12.87 -20.53 -10.05
C SER A 398 -13.15 -21.95 -9.56
N VAL A 399 -12.48 -22.93 -10.16
CA VAL A 399 -12.54 -24.33 -9.75
C VAL A 399 -11.70 -24.55 -8.50
N ALA A 400 -12.23 -25.32 -7.55
CA ALA A 400 -11.52 -25.65 -6.32
C ALA A 400 -10.45 -26.74 -6.56
N PHE A 401 -9.28 -26.54 -5.96
CA PHE A 401 -8.23 -27.55 -5.84
C PHE A 401 -8.72 -28.72 -4.98
N ALA A 402 -8.51 -29.95 -5.46
CA ALA A 402 -9.06 -31.16 -4.84
C ALA A 402 -8.30 -31.55 -3.57
N HIS A 403 -7.01 -31.24 -3.49
CA HIS A 403 -6.14 -31.61 -2.37
C HIS A 403 -6.01 -30.51 -1.33
N ARG A 404 -5.50 -30.89 -0.15
CA ARG A 404 -5.08 -29.93 0.86
C ARG A 404 -3.72 -29.37 0.44
N ALA A 405 -3.64 -28.05 0.29
CA ALA A 405 -2.37 -27.39 0.00
C ALA A 405 -1.35 -27.71 1.10
N ILE A 406 -0.18 -28.24 0.69
CA ILE A 406 0.91 -28.50 1.61
C ILE A 406 1.55 -27.14 1.96
N PRO A 407 1.68 -26.80 3.26
CA PRO A 407 2.34 -25.56 3.69
C PRO A 407 3.75 -25.46 3.10
N ASP A 408 4.19 -24.24 2.80
CA ASP A 408 5.57 -24.00 2.39
C ASP A 408 6.52 -24.54 3.47
N PRO A 409 7.45 -25.46 3.14
CA PRO A 409 8.53 -25.77 4.06
C PRO A 409 9.34 -24.48 4.33
N PRO A 410 10.02 -24.38 5.47
CA PRO A 410 10.91 -23.26 5.77
C PRO A 410 11.87 -23.05 4.59
N ARG A 411 11.87 -21.84 4.02
CA ARG A 411 12.66 -21.53 2.82
C ARG A 411 14.11 -21.33 3.22
N ASP A 412 14.96 -22.29 2.88
CA ASP A 412 16.37 -21.97 2.69
C ASP A 412 16.51 -21.24 1.34
N PRO A 413 16.92 -19.96 1.33
CA PRO A 413 17.00 -19.16 0.11
C PRO A 413 17.92 -19.76 -0.95
N THR A 414 18.89 -20.59 -0.56
CA THR A 414 19.83 -21.23 -1.50
C THR A 414 19.21 -22.43 -2.23
N THR A 415 18.20 -23.09 -1.64
CA THR A 415 17.57 -24.28 -2.24
C THR A 415 16.17 -24.00 -2.80
N ALA A 416 15.56 -22.88 -2.43
CA ALA A 416 14.22 -22.48 -2.85
C ALA A 416 14.08 -22.19 -4.34
N PHE A 417 15.17 -21.86 -5.04
CA PHE A 417 15.14 -21.49 -6.46
C PHE A 417 15.73 -22.58 -7.35
N VAL A 418 15.15 -22.75 -8.54
CA VAL A 418 15.75 -23.47 -9.67
C VAL A 418 16.38 -22.46 -10.61
N ARG A 419 17.61 -22.75 -11.04
CA ARG A 419 18.34 -21.96 -12.02
C ARG A 419 17.95 -22.44 -13.43
N LEU A 420 17.55 -21.50 -14.29
CA LEU A 420 17.20 -21.74 -15.69
C LEU A 420 18.16 -20.94 -16.59
N GLU A 421 19.09 -21.64 -17.22
CA GLU A 421 20.13 -21.04 -18.06
C GLU A 421 19.57 -20.49 -19.39
N PRO A 422 20.27 -19.55 -20.04
CA PRO A 422 19.90 -19.10 -21.40
C PRO A 422 19.70 -20.28 -22.36
N GLY A 423 18.55 -20.31 -23.04
CA GLY A 423 18.16 -21.38 -23.95
C GLY A 423 17.63 -22.67 -23.29
N GLN A 424 17.69 -22.78 -21.96
CA GLN A 424 17.20 -23.96 -21.24
C GLN A 424 15.66 -23.98 -21.21
N THR A 425 15.10 -25.19 -21.31
CA THR A 425 13.66 -25.44 -21.23
C THR A 425 13.36 -26.47 -20.14
N LEU A 426 12.34 -26.21 -19.33
CA LEU A 426 11.75 -27.16 -18.39
C LEU A 426 10.35 -27.51 -18.87
N SER A 427 10.00 -28.79 -18.89
CA SER A 427 8.65 -29.23 -19.26
C SER A 427 8.19 -30.38 -18.38
N LYS A 428 6.90 -30.39 -18.04
CA LYS A 428 6.28 -31.48 -17.29
C LYS A 428 4.79 -31.57 -17.57
N SER A 429 4.27 -32.80 -17.56
CA SER A 429 2.86 -33.10 -17.75
C SER A 429 2.13 -33.28 -16.41
N PHE A 430 0.88 -32.83 -16.35
CA PHE A 430 0.02 -32.88 -15.16
C PHE A 430 -1.38 -33.36 -15.53
N ASP A 431 -1.98 -34.18 -14.65
CA ASP A 431 -3.37 -34.63 -14.75
C ASP A 431 -4.28 -33.70 -13.94
N LEU A 432 -4.98 -32.78 -14.62
CA LEU A 432 -5.78 -31.77 -13.94
C LEU A 432 -7.03 -32.35 -13.25
N ASP A 433 -7.59 -33.45 -13.76
CA ASP A 433 -8.76 -34.10 -13.17
C ASP A 433 -8.43 -34.67 -11.78
N PHE A 434 -7.17 -35.05 -11.56
CA PHE A 434 -6.73 -35.52 -10.26
C PHE A 434 -6.59 -34.37 -9.26
N ASP A 435 -5.96 -33.28 -9.69
CA ASP A 435 -5.59 -32.17 -8.83
C ASP A 435 -6.73 -31.16 -8.57
N TYR A 436 -7.74 -31.08 -9.46
CA TYR A 436 -8.85 -30.13 -9.38
C TYR A 436 -10.20 -30.82 -9.52
N LYS A 437 -11.25 -30.23 -8.93
CA LYS A 437 -12.62 -30.75 -8.98
C LYS A 437 -13.30 -30.37 -10.30
N LEU A 438 -12.88 -30.99 -11.39
CA LEU A 438 -13.43 -30.76 -12.72
C LEU A 438 -14.69 -31.60 -12.97
N ILE A 439 -15.67 -31.01 -13.64
CA ILE A 439 -16.94 -31.66 -14.00
C ILE A 439 -16.78 -32.24 -15.42
N PRO A 440 -16.96 -33.56 -15.59
CA PRO A 440 -17.06 -34.22 -16.88
C PRO A 440 -17.84 -33.44 -17.95
N GLY A 441 -17.22 -33.25 -19.12
CA GLY A 441 -17.86 -32.65 -20.28
C GLY A 441 -17.92 -31.12 -20.28
N VAL A 442 -17.45 -30.45 -19.22
CA VAL A 442 -17.37 -28.99 -19.14
C VAL A 442 -16.03 -28.51 -19.72
N THR A 443 -16.08 -27.38 -20.44
CA THR A 443 -14.89 -26.71 -20.98
C THR A 443 -14.37 -25.66 -20.00
N TYR A 444 -13.10 -25.74 -19.64
CA TYR A 444 -12.45 -24.88 -18.66
C TYR A 444 -11.41 -23.98 -19.32
N ARG A 445 -11.26 -22.78 -18.77
CA ARG A 445 -10.19 -21.83 -19.10
C ARG A 445 -9.08 -21.93 -18.06
N ILE A 446 -7.89 -22.32 -18.49
CA ILE A 446 -6.74 -22.60 -17.64
C ILE A 446 -5.65 -21.58 -17.95
N SER A 447 -5.10 -20.95 -16.91
CA SER A 447 -3.90 -20.11 -17.01
C SER A 447 -2.96 -20.34 -15.83
N TYR A 448 -1.70 -19.95 -16.02
CA TYR A 448 -0.63 -20.11 -15.05
C TYR A 448 0.20 -18.82 -15.00
N ARG A 449 0.74 -18.49 -13.83
CA ARG A 449 1.61 -17.33 -13.63
C ARG A 449 2.89 -17.77 -12.92
N GLN A 450 4.03 -17.60 -13.57
CA GLN A 450 5.34 -17.96 -13.04
C GLN A 450 6.04 -16.71 -12.46
N PRO A 451 6.41 -16.71 -11.17
CA PRO A 451 7.36 -15.72 -10.66
C PRO A 451 8.78 -16.02 -11.17
N VAL A 452 9.47 -14.99 -11.65
CA VAL A 452 10.82 -15.04 -12.19
C VAL A 452 11.67 -13.91 -11.63
N THR A 453 12.92 -14.21 -11.30
CA THR A 453 13.92 -13.21 -10.89
C THR A 453 15.26 -13.47 -11.57
N ARG A 454 16.08 -12.42 -11.73
CA ARG A 454 17.46 -12.52 -12.25
C ARG A 454 18.48 -12.79 -11.15
N THR A 455 18.13 -12.52 -9.90
CA THR A 455 18.99 -12.78 -8.74
C THR A 455 18.14 -13.31 -7.59
N ILE A 456 18.72 -14.16 -6.74
CA ILE A 456 18.03 -14.76 -5.58
C ILE A 456 17.56 -13.68 -4.57
N LEU A 457 18.14 -12.48 -4.62
CA LEU A 457 17.89 -11.37 -3.69
C LEU A 457 16.86 -10.35 -4.19
N ASP A 458 16.48 -10.40 -5.47
CA ASP A 458 15.60 -9.40 -6.07
C ASP A 458 14.11 -9.76 -5.91
N LYS A 459 13.25 -8.73 -5.79
CA LYS A 459 11.80 -8.91 -5.74
C LYS A 459 11.34 -9.36 -7.12
N GLY A 460 10.98 -10.65 -7.24
CA GLY A 460 10.63 -11.26 -8.52
C GLY A 460 9.52 -10.53 -9.27
N THR A 461 9.58 -10.63 -10.60
CA THR A 461 8.50 -10.25 -11.51
C THR A 461 7.65 -11.47 -11.86
N TYR A 462 6.48 -11.26 -12.44
CA TYR A 462 5.60 -12.36 -12.83
C TYR A 462 5.47 -12.41 -14.35
N VAL A 463 5.48 -13.62 -14.90
CA VAL A 463 5.21 -13.90 -16.31
C VAL A 463 3.97 -14.76 -16.41
N ASP A 464 2.98 -14.28 -17.16
CA ASP A 464 1.74 -14.99 -17.42
C ASP A 464 1.92 -15.97 -18.59
N SER A 465 1.30 -17.14 -18.47
CA SER A 465 1.22 -18.10 -19.58
C SER A 465 0.19 -17.67 -20.62
N ASN A 466 0.20 -18.33 -21.78
CA ASN A 466 -0.98 -18.37 -22.63
C ASN A 466 -2.19 -18.98 -21.89
N VAL A 467 -3.39 -18.69 -22.40
CA VAL A 467 -4.65 -19.25 -21.89
C VAL A 467 -4.97 -20.50 -22.68
N LEU A 468 -5.12 -21.64 -21.99
CA LEU A 468 -5.55 -22.90 -22.58
C LEU A 468 -7.04 -23.13 -22.32
N THR A 469 -7.77 -23.58 -23.34
CA THR A 469 -9.18 -23.99 -23.21
C THR A 469 -9.24 -25.50 -23.38
N ALA A 470 -9.55 -26.23 -22.31
CA ALA A 470 -9.56 -27.70 -22.31
C ALA A 470 -10.90 -28.24 -21.80
N LYS A 471 -11.37 -29.35 -22.37
CA LYS A 471 -12.63 -29.99 -21.97
C LYS A 471 -12.33 -31.12 -21.00
N ALA A 472 -12.91 -31.08 -19.80
CA ALA A 472 -12.80 -32.15 -18.83
C ALA A 472 -13.43 -33.43 -19.40
N ALA A 473 -12.72 -34.54 -19.30
CA ALA A 473 -13.18 -35.81 -19.85
C ALA A 473 -14.10 -36.52 -18.85
N ALA A 474 -15.01 -37.37 -19.35
CA ALA A 474 -15.89 -38.15 -18.49
C ALA A 474 -15.08 -39.03 -17.54
N HIS A 475 -15.45 -39.08 -16.26
CA HIS A 475 -14.83 -40.00 -15.30
C HIS A 475 -14.99 -41.43 -15.86
N HIS A 476 -13.89 -42.05 -16.30
CA HIS A 476 -13.91 -43.48 -16.58
C HIS A 476 -14.06 -44.16 -15.22
N ALA A 477 -15.26 -44.64 -14.92
CA ALA A 477 -15.62 -45.28 -13.65
C ALA A 477 -14.91 -46.64 -13.41
N ASP A 478 -13.96 -47.02 -14.27
CA ASP A 478 -13.45 -48.40 -14.37
C ASP A 478 -11.93 -48.52 -14.16
N ARG A 479 -11.30 -47.53 -13.50
CA ARG A 479 -9.91 -47.68 -13.04
C ARG A 479 -9.89 -48.56 -11.79
N ALA A 480 -9.99 -49.87 -11.99
CA ALA A 480 -9.59 -50.85 -10.98
C ALA A 480 -8.17 -50.51 -10.52
N LEU A 481 -8.00 -50.28 -9.22
CA LEU A 481 -6.68 -50.06 -8.61
C LEU A 481 -5.76 -51.22 -9.02
N PRO A 482 -4.52 -50.96 -9.47
CA PRO A 482 -3.58 -52.03 -9.74
C PRO A 482 -3.36 -52.86 -8.45
N PRO A 483 -3.22 -54.19 -8.55
CA PRO A 483 -2.96 -55.03 -7.39
C PRO A 483 -1.70 -54.55 -6.67
N ARG A 484 -1.79 -54.47 -5.33
CA ARG A 484 -0.74 -53.98 -4.43
C ARG A 484 0.50 -54.87 -4.41
#